data_AF-A0A7J4UPH7-F1
#
_entry.id   AF-A0A7J4UPH7-F1
#
_cell.length_a   1.000
_cell.length_b   1.000
_cell.length_c   1.000
_cell.angle_alpha   90.00
_cell.angle_beta   90.00
_cell.angle_gamma   90.00
#
_symmetry.space_group_name_H-M   'P 1'
#
loop_
_entity.id
_entity.type
_entity.pdbx_description
1 polymer ?
#
loop_
_entity_poly.entity_id
_entity_poly.type
_entity_poly.pdbx_seq_one_letter_code
_entity_poly.pdbx_strand_id
1 'polypeptide(L)'
;METRDLARNLPIAQAVGINLVAPFLNESLTHFAMQIHPSLKVTQDKKKIILRETAIHLGLPEEFAMRKKVACQYGSKFDKFMGTLAKQQNTTKKEYIKTL
;
A
#
# COMPACT_ATOMS: atom_id res chain seq x y z
N MET A 1 -0.72 -0.69 -12.32
CA MET A 1 0.18 -0.71 -11.14
C MET A 1 1.58 -0.28 -11.54
N GLU A 2 2.09 -0.78 -12.67
CA GLU A 2 3.34 -0.36 -13.31
C GLU A 2 3.41 1.16 -13.59
N THR A 3 2.39 1.70 -14.26
CA THR A 3 2.33 3.11 -14.67
C THR A 3 2.18 4.13 -13.55
N ARG A 4 1.95 3.70 -12.31
CA ARG A 4 1.70 4.61 -11.17
C ARG A 4 2.55 4.30 -9.96
N ASP A 5 2.45 3.08 -9.43
CA ASP A 5 3.10 2.72 -8.18
C ASP A 5 4.57 2.35 -8.38
N LEU A 6 4.89 1.55 -9.42
CA LEU A 6 6.29 1.26 -9.76
C LEU A 6 6.99 2.47 -10.40
N ALA A 7 6.32 3.17 -11.32
CA ALA A 7 6.84 4.41 -11.92
C ALA A 7 7.23 5.46 -10.86
N ARG A 8 6.50 5.52 -9.73
CA ARG A 8 6.86 6.38 -8.59
C ARG A 8 7.96 5.79 -7.72
N ASN A 9 7.85 4.51 -7.34
CA ASN A 9 8.69 3.93 -6.29
C ASN A 9 10.10 3.53 -6.80
N LEU A 10 10.24 3.12 -8.07
CA LEU A 10 11.52 2.69 -8.63
C LEU A 10 12.55 3.82 -8.68
N PRO A 11 12.24 5.04 -9.18
CA PRO A 11 13.21 6.14 -9.17
C PRO A 11 13.68 6.52 -7.77
N ILE A 12 12.76 6.50 -6.78
CA ILE A 12 13.09 6.79 -5.38
C ILE A 12 14.06 5.74 -4.83
N ALA A 13 13.79 4.45 -5.06
CA ALA A 13 14.64 3.36 -4.60
C ALA A 13 16.03 3.43 -5.25
N GLN A 14 16.10 3.70 -6.56
CA GLN A 14 17.36 3.87 -7.29
C GLN A 14 18.17 5.06 -6.77
N ALA A 15 17.52 6.19 -6.48
CA ALA A 15 18.17 7.38 -5.94
C ALA A 15 18.85 7.15 -4.57
N VAL A 16 18.39 6.14 -3.81
CA VAL A 16 18.98 5.75 -2.52
C VAL A 16 19.76 4.43 -2.58
N GLY A 17 20.04 3.91 -3.78
CA GLY A 17 20.83 2.68 -3.97
C GLY A 17 20.13 1.39 -3.51
N ILE A 18 18.81 1.38 -3.40
CA ILE A 18 18.02 0.22 -2.97
C ILE A 18 17.43 -0.50 -4.19
N ASN A 19 17.57 -1.82 -4.23
CA ASN A 19 16.87 -2.66 -5.20
C ASN A 19 15.44 -2.97 -4.70
N LEU A 20 14.43 -2.50 -5.42
CA LEU A 20 13.03 -2.70 -5.07
C LEU A 20 12.47 -3.99 -5.70
N VAL A 21 12.03 -4.92 -4.86
CA VAL A 21 11.30 -6.13 -5.29
C VAL A 21 9.84 -6.07 -4.84
N ALA A 22 8.94 -6.60 -5.67
CA ALA A 22 7.49 -6.62 -5.40
C ALA A 22 6.92 -8.04 -5.57
N PRO A 23 7.06 -8.95 -4.58
CA PRO A 23 6.67 -10.35 -4.72
C PRO A 23 5.19 -10.55 -5.10
N PHE A 24 4.31 -9.70 -4.59
CA PHE A 24 2.87 -9.73 -4.91
C PHE A 24 2.53 -9.32 -6.35
N LEU A 25 3.49 -8.84 -7.13
CA LEU A 25 3.33 -8.58 -8.57
C LEU A 25 3.80 -9.73 -9.46
N ASN A 26 4.26 -10.84 -8.88
CA ASN A 26 4.59 -12.01 -9.69
C ASN A 26 3.39 -12.44 -10.55
N GLU A 27 3.65 -12.74 -11.82
CA GLU A 27 2.60 -13.02 -12.80
C GLU A 27 1.79 -14.27 -12.44
N SER A 28 2.46 -15.38 -12.11
CA SER A 28 1.81 -16.63 -11.71
C SER A 28 0.95 -16.45 -10.45
N LEU A 29 1.47 -15.72 -9.46
CA LEU A 29 0.71 -15.38 -8.26
C LEU A 29 -0.51 -14.51 -8.57
N THR A 30 -0.35 -13.52 -9.44
CA THR A 30 -1.45 -12.61 -9.82
C THR A 30 -2.53 -13.39 -10.57
N HIS A 31 -2.15 -14.26 -11.50
CA HIS A 31 -3.07 -15.11 -12.25
C HIS A 31 -3.87 -16.02 -11.31
N PHE A 32 -3.18 -16.74 -10.42
CA PHE A 32 -3.83 -17.56 -9.39
C PHE A 32 -4.77 -16.73 -8.51
N ALA A 33 -4.31 -15.58 -8.02
CA ALA A 33 -5.11 -14.71 -7.19
C ALA A 33 -6.38 -14.22 -7.91
N MET A 34 -6.35 -14.01 -9.23
CA MET A 34 -7.52 -13.61 -10.00
C MET A 34 -8.59 -14.72 -10.08
N GLN A 35 -8.20 -15.98 -10.07
CA GLN A 35 -9.12 -17.14 -10.12
C GLN A 35 -9.86 -17.40 -8.80
N ILE A 36 -9.34 -16.92 -7.66
CA ILE A 36 -9.99 -17.11 -6.35
C ILE A 36 -11.37 -16.42 -6.31
N HIS A 37 -12.37 -17.12 -5.80
CA HIS A 37 -13.74 -16.63 -5.69
C HIS A 37 -13.81 -15.30 -4.89
N PRO A 38 -14.57 -14.28 -5.34
CA PRO A 38 -14.59 -12.96 -4.70
C PRO A 38 -14.98 -12.95 -3.22
N SER A 39 -15.89 -13.86 -2.80
CA SER A 39 -16.32 -13.96 -1.39
C SER A 39 -15.17 -14.30 -0.43
N LEU A 40 -14.12 -14.96 -0.92
CA LEU A 40 -12.92 -15.27 -0.16
C LEU A 40 -11.94 -14.08 -0.10
N LYS A 41 -12.15 -13.04 -0.90
CA LYS A 41 -11.29 -11.84 -0.92
C LYS A 41 -11.89 -10.72 -0.11
N VAL A 42 -13.20 -10.52 -0.20
CA VAL A 42 -13.89 -9.36 0.36
C VAL A 42 -15.33 -9.68 0.74
N THR A 43 -15.74 -9.15 1.89
CA THR A 43 -17.13 -9.03 2.34
C THR A 43 -17.44 -7.56 2.63
N GLN A 44 -18.64 -7.25 3.10
CA GLN A 44 -19.00 -5.88 3.49
C GLN A 44 -18.05 -5.33 4.56
N ASP A 45 -17.68 -6.15 5.54
CA ASP A 45 -16.89 -5.71 6.70
C ASP A 45 -15.39 -6.01 6.58
N LYS A 46 -15.02 -7.07 5.86
CA LYS A 46 -13.64 -7.58 5.83
C LYS A 46 -13.06 -7.55 4.42
N LYS A 47 -11.77 -7.21 4.34
CA LYS A 47 -10.98 -7.20 3.09
C LYS A 47 -9.76 -8.09 3.25
N LYS A 48 -9.34 -8.69 2.13
CA LYS A 48 -8.19 -9.59 2.01
C LYS A 48 -8.32 -10.86 2.85
N ILE A 49 -9.53 -11.40 2.98
CA ILE A 49 -9.86 -12.49 3.93
C ILE A 49 -8.90 -13.67 3.75
N ILE A 50 -8.86 -14.27 2.56
CA ILE A 50 -8.01 -15.43 2.28
C ILE A 50 -6.52 -15.14 2.50
N LEU A 51 -6.04 -13.94 2.18
CA LEU A 51 -4.64 -13.56 2.41
C LEU A 51 -4.30 -13.51 3.90
N ARG A 52 -5.25 -13.07 4.75
CA ARG A 52 -5.07 -13.01 6.20
C ARG A 52 -5.10 -14.41 6.81
N GLU A 53 -6.04 -15.24 6.37
CA GLU A 53 -6.14 -16.64 6.80
C GLU A 53 -4.89 -17.43 6.43
N THR A 54 -4.38 -17.28 5.20
CA THR A 54 -3.10 -17.87 4.79
C THR A 54 -1.95 -17.37 5.65
N ALA A 55 -1.89 -16.08 6.00
CA ALA A 55 -0.82 -15.56 6.86
C ALA A 55 -0.85 -16.17 8.27
N ILE A 56 -2.04 -16.36 8.86
CA ILE A 56 -2.21 -17.04 10.15
C ILE A 56 -1.77 -18.50 10.04
N HIS A 57 -2.20 -19.18 8.98
CA HIS A 57 -1.81 -20.57 8.72
C HIS A 57 -0.28 -20.75 8.59
N LEU A 58 0.41 -19.75 8.03
CA LEU A 58 1.87 -19.71 7.94
C LEU A 58 2.57 -19.30 9.25
N GLY A 59 1.83 -19.06 10.33
CA GLY A 59 2.36 -18.76 11.65
C GLY A 59 2.46 -17.28 12.02
N LEU A 60 1.89 -16.37 11.22
CA LEU A 60 1.81 -14.95 11.60
C LEU A 60 0.79 -14.77 12.73
N PRO A 61 1.14 -14.13 13.87
CA PRO A 61 0.18 -13.88 14.94
C PRO A 61 -1.07 -13.17 14.45
N GLU A 62 -2.23 -13.60 14.95
CA GLU A 62 -3.54 -13.14 14.48
C GLU A 62 -3.69 -11.60 14.60
N GLU A 63 -3.13 -11.00 15.64
CA GLU A 63 -3.15 -9.54 15.84
C GLU A 63 -2.53 -8.76 14.67
N PHE A 64 -1.48 -9.30 14.05
CA PHE A 64 -0.83 -8.69 12.88
C PHE A 64 -1.56 -9.05 11.60
N ALA A 65 -1.96 -10.32 11.47
CA ALA A 65 -2.66 -10.83 10.31
C ALA A 65 -4.05 -10.18 10.14
N MET A 66 -4.74 -9.83 11.22
CA MET A 66 -6.10 -9.24 11.20
C MET A 66 -6.11 -7.72 11.36
N ARG A 67 -4.95 -7.07 11.56
CA ARG A 67 -4.85 -5.61 11.68
C ARG A 67 -5.52 -4.88 10.51
N LYS A 68 -6.26 -3.81 10.82
CA LYS A 68 -6.90 -2.94 9.81
C LYS A 68 -5.85 -2.40 8.83
N LYS A 69 -6.14 -2.48 7.52
CA LYS A 69 -5.26 -1.92 6.49
C LYS A 69 -5.19 -0.40 6.65
N VAL A 70 -3.99 0.12 6.83
CA VAL A 70 -3.67 1.54 6.76
C VAL A 70 -2.64 1.73 5.65
N ALA A 71 -2.84 2.71 4.77
CA ALA A 71 -1.85 3.02 3.73
C ALA A 71 -0.63 3.69 4.35
N CYS A 72 0.56 3.46 3.81
CA CYS A 72 1.83 3.92 4.40
C CYS A 72 1.83 5.43 4.67
N GLN A 73 1.32 6.24 3.73
CA GLN A 73 1.25 7.70 3.86
C GLN A 73 0.38 8.19 5.02
N TYR A 74 -0.63 7.41 5.41
CA TYR A 74 -1.48 7.72 6.56
C TYR A 74 -0.90 7.15 7.86
N GLY A 75 -0.37 5.93 7.82
CA GLY A 75 0.22 5.27 8.99
C GLY A 75 1.46 6.01 9.52
N SER A 76 2.26 6.58 8.62
CA SER A 76 3.44 7.40 8.93
C SER A 76 3.11 8.86 9.28
N LYS A 77 1.85 9.29 9.15
CA LYS A 77 1.39 10.68 9.29
C LYS A 77 2.00 11.67 8.29
N PHE A 78 2.69 11.21 7.23
CA PHE A 78 3.24 12.09 6.18
C PHE A 78 2.14 12.93 5.50
N ASP A 79 1.02 12.33 5.11
CA ASP A 79 -0.08 13.10 4.48
C ASP A 79 -0.66 14.18 5.41
N LYS A 80 -0.70 13.90 6.72
CA LYS A 80 -1.13 14.87 7.73
C LYS A 80 -0.15 16.04 7.79
N PHE A 81 1.14 15.75 7.83
CA PHE A 81 2.19 16.78 7.91
C PHE A 81 2.21 17.68 6.66
N MET A 82 2.09 17.10 5.47
CA MET A 82 1.94 17.86 4.22
C MET A 82 0.71 18.79 4.25
N GLY A 83 -0.38 18.34 4.86
CA GLY A 83 -1.56 19.18 5.08
C GLY A 83 -1.31 20.35 6.02
N THR A 84 -0.51 20.16 7.08
CA THR A 84 -0.13 21.25 7.99
C THR A 84 0.73 22.28 7.28
N LEU A 85 1.73 21.85 6.51
CA LEU A 85 2.63 22.75 5.77
C LEU A 85 1.87 23.57 4.71
N ALA A 86 0.99 22.93 3.95
CA ALA A 86 0.18 23.63 2.94
C ALA A 86 -0.72 24.71 3.58
N LYS A 87 -1.33 24.41 4.74
CA LYS A 87 -2.14 25.38 5.49
C LYS A 87 -1.31 26.57 5.99
N GLN A 88 -0.08 26.34 6.45
CA GLN A 88 0.82 27.44 6.87
C GLN A 88 1.14 28.39 5.71
N GLN A 89 1.11 27.89 4.47
CA GLN A 89 1.29 28.71 3.27
C GLN A 89 -0.02 29.16 2.62
N ASN A 90 -1.18 28.95 3.27
CA ASN A 90 -2.50 29.25 2.71
C ASN A 90 -2.75 28.63 1.32
N THR A 91 -2.19 27.44 1.07
CA THR A 91 -2.35 26.70 -0.19
C THR A 91 -3.00 25.34 0.04
N THR A 92 -3.48 24.73 -1.05
CA THR A 92 -3.89 23.33 -1.03
C THR A 92 -2.66 22.41 -1.01
N LYS A 93 -2.82 21.17 -0.53
CA LYS A 93 -1.73 20.15 -0.57
C LYS A 93 -1.17 19.98 -1.99
N LYS A 94 -2.02 20.05 -3.01
CA LYS A 94 -1.61 19.89 -4.41
C LYS A 94 -0.74 21.05 -4.88
N GLU A 95 -1.12 22.28 -4.54
CA GLU A 95 -0.35 23.48 -4.87
C GLU A 95 0.98 23.49 -4.11
N TYR A 96 0.95 23.19 -2.82
CA TYR A 96 2.16 23.10 -2.00
C TYR A 96 3.16 22.07 -2.53
N ILE A 97 2.70 20.90 -2.99
CA ILE A 97 3.61 19.89 -3.58
C ILE A 97 4.23 20.39 -4.89
N LYS A 98 3.54 21.24 -5.65
CA LYS A 98 4.07 21.78 -6.91
C LYS A 98 5.13 22.87 -6.71
N THR A 99 5.29 23.39 -5.49
CA THR A 99 6.32 24.38 -5.18
C THR A 99 7.63 23.75 -4.68
N LEU A 100 7.66 22.43 -4.48
CA LEU A 100 8.84 21.62 -4.15
C LEU A 100 9.54 21.13 -5.42
#